data_AF-A0A520DIX2-F1
#
_entry.id   AF-A0A520DIX2-F1
#
_cell.length_a   1.000
_cell.length_b   1.000
_cell.length_c   1.000
_cell.angle_alpha   90.00
_cell.angle_beta   90.00
_cell.angle_gamma   90.00
#
_symmetry.space_group_name_H-M   'P 1'
#
loop_
_entity.id
_entity.type
_entity.pdbx_description
1 polymer ?
#
loop_
_entity_poly.entity_id
_entity_poly.type
_entity_poly.pdbx_seq_one_letter_code
_entity_poly.pdbx_strand_id
1 'polypeptide(L)' 'MTVKYVVSIAGELLYFDAQRQPAPPFPEHADSEDSKPELKLIPPAQHPAAADEWDEALNTYSTDQRTSAEISEVI' A
#
# COMPACT_ATOMS: atom_id res chain seq x y z
N MET A 1 2.66 -5.96 -13.80
CA MET A 1 2.97 -4.90 -12.83
C MET A 1 3.22 -5.58 -11.50
N THR A 2 4.32 -5.26 -10.82
CA THR A 2 4.69 -5.88 -9.53
C THR A 2 4.32 -4.91 -8.43
N VAL A 3 3.68 -5.43 -7.37
CA VAL A 3 3.35 -4.63 -6.19
C VAL A 3 4.64 -4.14 -5.53
N LYS A 4 4.73 -2.84 -5.29
CA LYS A 4 5.84 -2.18 -4.59
C LYS A 4 5.40 -1.57 -3.27
N TYR A 5 4.15 -1.15 -3.15
CA TYR A 5 3.60 -0.59 -1.92
C TYR A 5 2.29 -1.26 -1.54
N VAL A 6 2.04 -1.36 -0.25
CA VAL A 6 0.81 -1.86 0.35
C VAL A 6 0.30 -0.79 1.31
N VAL A 7 -0.92 -0.32 1.11
CA VAL A 7 -1.56 0.67 1.98
C VAL A 7 -2.69 -0.02 2.74
N SER A 8 -2.61 0.01 4.06
CA SER A 8 -3.69 -0.40 4.96
C SER A 8 -4.51 0.82 5.34
N ILE A 9 -5.77 0.87 4.92
CA ILE A 9 -6.68 1.99 5.18
C ILE A 9 -8.07 1.46 5.52
N ALA A 10 -8.65 1.92 6.63
CA ALA A 10 -10.00 1.53 7.07
C ALA A 10 -10.26 -0.01 7.18
N GLY A 11 -9.21 -0.81 7.37
CA GLY A 11 -9.30 -2.28 7.42
C GLY A 11 -9.19 -2.97 6.05
N GLU A 12 -8.95 -2.21 4.99
CA GLU A 12 -8.70 -2.71 3.64
C GLU A 12 -7.21 -2.62 3.29
N LEU A 13 -6.71 -3.63 2.57
CA LEU A 13 -5.35 -3.63 2.01
C LEU A 13 -5.41 -3.31 0.53
N LEU A 14 -4.80 -2.19 0.16
CA LEU A 14 -4.67 -1.73 -1.21
C LEU A 14 -3.24 -1.94 -1.67
N TYR A 15 -3.08 -2.44 -2.89
CA TYR A 15 -1.78 -2.79 -3.46
C TYR A 15 -1.46 -1.82 -4.58
N PHE A 16 -0.22 -1.37 -4.62
CA PHE A 16 0.24 -0.37 -5.57
C PHE A 16 1.58 -0.74 -6.16
N ASP A 17 1.80 -0.38 -7.41
CA ASP A 17 3.08 -0.56 -8.07
C ASP A 17 4.09 0.55 -7.73
N ALA A 18 5.29 0.49 -8.33
CA ALA A 18 6.33 1.51 -8.11
C ALA A 18 5.93 2.92 -8.59
N GLN A 19 4.92 3.02 -9.45
CA GLN A 19 4.34 4.28 -9.93
C GLN A 19 3.12 4.71 -9.10
N ARG A 20 2.81 4.01 -7.99
CA ARG A 20 1.69 4.28 -7.09
C ARG A 20 0.33 4.12 -7.77
N GLN A 21 0.30 3.33 -8.84
CA GLN A 21 -0.94 2.95 -9.52
C GLN A 21 -1.51 1.69 -8.85
N PRO A 22 -2.84 1.54 -8.81
CA PRO A 22 -3.48 0.34 -8.27
C PRO A 22 -2.96 -0.91 -8.97
N ALA A 23 -2.43 -1.85 -8.20
CA ALA A 23 -1.89 -3.10 -8.66
C ALA A 23 -2.78 -4.27 -8.20
N PRO A 24 -2.83 -5.38 -8.95
CA PRO A 24 -3.50 -6.58 -8.48
C PRO A 24 -2.83 -7.08 -7.18
N PRO A 25 -3.61 -7.67 -6.26
CA PRO A 25 -3.07 -8.22 -5.01
C PRO A 25 -2.04 -9.32 -5.30
N PHE A 26 -1.19 -9.59 -4.31
CA PHE A 26 -0.30 -10.75 -4.38
C PHE A 26 -1.13 -12.02 -4.60
N PRO A 27 -0.66 -12.96 -5.45
CA PRO A 27 -1.35 -14.23 -5.61
C PRO A 27 -1.44 -14.94 -4.24
N GLU A 28 -2.65 -15.31 -3.82
CA GLU A 28 -2.95 -15.97 -2.54
C GLU A 28 -2.23 -17.33 -2.36
N HIS A 29 -1.54 -17.83 -3.38
CA HIS A 29 -0.78 -19.08 -3.38
C HIS A 29 0.73 -18.92 -3.11
N ALA A 30 1.14 -17.89 -2.35
CA ALA A 30 2.46 -17.89 -1.72
C ALA A 30 2.46 -18.75 -0.44
N ASP A 31 2.00 -20.00 -0.54
CA ASP A 31 2.09 -21.06 0.50
C ASP A 31 3.52 -21.63 0.62
N SER A 32 4.52 -20.90 0.11
CA SER A 32 5.92 -21.17 0.39
C SER A 32 6.34 -20.19 1.49
N GLU A 33 6.77 -20.71 2.65
CA GLU A 33 7.41 -19.92 3.71
C GLU A 33 8.59 -19.05 3.20
N ASP A 34 9.08 -19.34 1.99
CA ASP A 34 10.14 -18.65 1.24
C ASP A 34 9.68 -17.42 0.42
N SER A 35 8.37 -17.20 0.24
CA SER A 35 7.83 -16.19 -0.70
C SER A 35 6.90 -15.16 -0.06
N LYS A 36 6.98 -14.95 1.26
CA LYS A 36 6.31 -13.78 1.88
C LYS A 36 7.12 -12.53 1.53
N PRO A 37 6.54 -11.56 0.81
CA PRO A 37 7.24 -10.31 0.54
C PRO A 37 7.63 -9.65 1.87
N GLU A 38 8.89 -9.26 2.00
CA GLU A 38 9.33 -8.48 3.15
C GLU A 38 8.67 -7.11 3.05
N LEU A 39 7.83 -6.79 4.03
CA LEU A 39 7.15 -5.50 4.12
C LEU A 39 7.92 -4.59 5.07
N LYS A 40 8.44 -3.49 4.54
CA LYS A 40 9.05 -2.44 5.32
C LYS A 40 8.03 -1.33 5.55
N LEU A 41 7.56 -1.20 6.79
CA LEU A 41 6.68 -0.10 7.18
C LEU A 41 7.36 1.24 6.90
N ILE A 42 6.73 2.07 6.08
CA ILE A 42 7.17 3.43 5.82
C ILE A 42 6.52 4.33 6.88
N PRO A 43 7.31 5.11 7.63
CA PRO A 43 6.74 6.03 8.60
C PRO A 43 5.81 7.03 7.89
N PRO A 44 4.62 7.31 8.44
CA PRO A 44 3.68 8.26 7.83
C PRO A 44 4.27 9.67 7.68
N ALA A 45 5.30 10.01 8.46
CA ALA A 45 6.04 11.26 8.32
C ALA A 45 6.92 11.35 7.05
N GLN A 46 7.25 10.21 6.42
CA GLN A 46 8.07 10.16 5.20
C GLN A 46 7.21 10.00 3.94
N HIS A 47 6.19 9.14 3.99
CA HIS A 47 5.19 9.01 2.93
C HIS A 47 3.79 8.91 3.54
N PRO A 48 3.09 10.04 3.69
CA PRO A 48 1.71 10.02 4.14
C PRO A 48 0.81 9.55 2.98
N ALA A 49 -0.15 8.67 3.26
CA ALA A 49 -1.14 8.27 2.24
C ALA A 49 -2.12 9.41 1.88
N ALA A 50 -2.06 10.51 2.63
CA ALA A 50 -2.72 11.77 2.32
C ALA A 50 -1.97 12.62 1.28
N ALA A 51 -0.78 12.21 0.80
CA ALA A 51 -0.06 12.92 -0.25
C ALA A 51 -0.77 12.82 -1.61
N ASP A 52 -0.64 13.86 -2.43
CA ASP A 52 -1.24 13.95 -3.78
C ASP A 52 -0.89 12.77 -4.69
N GLU A 53 0.27 12.15 -4.45
CA GLU A 53 0.74 10.98 -5.21
C GLU A 53 -0.14 9.73 -5.05
N TRP A 54 -0.92 9.65 -3.96
CA TRP A 54 -1.89 8.59 -3.71
C TRP A 54 -3.32 9.05 -3.94
N ASP A 55 -3.53 10.36 -4.12
CA ASP A 55 -4.85 10.99 -4.08
C ASP A 55 -5.77 10.39 -5.15
N GLU A 56 -5.32 10.20 -6.40
CA GLU A 56 -6.17 9.60 -7.44
C GLU A 56 -6.73 8.20 -7.08
N ALA A 57 -5.97 7.40 -6.35
CA ALA A 57 -6.38 6.04 -5.99
C ALA A 57 -7.03 5.95 -4.61
N LEU A 58 -6.69 6.85 -3.69
CA LEU A 58 -7.24 6.93 -2.34
C LEU A 58 -8.34 7.98 -2.20
N ASN A 59 -8.73 8.68 -3.27
CA ASN A 59 -9.77 9.73 -3.27
C ASN A 59 -11.13 9.22 -2.76
N THR A 60 -11.35 7.90 -2.82
CA THR A 60 -12.55 7.26 -2.28
C THR A 60 -12.62 7.31 -0.76
N TYR A 61 -11.49 7.55 -0.08
CA TYR A 61 -11.34 7.61 1.37
C TYR A 61 -11.24 9.05 1.86
N SER A 62 -11.74 9.30 3.07
CA SER A 62 -11.65 10.62 3.68
C SER A 62 -10.20 10.99 4.04
N THR A 63 -9.90 12.28 4.15
CA THR A 63 -8.58 12.76 4.55
C THR A 63 -8.13 12.18 5.90
N ASP A 64 -9.04 12.02 6.86
CA ASP A 64 -8.76 11.36 8.15
C ASP A 64 -8.35 9.89 7.98
N GLN A 65 -9.03 9.15 7.09
CA GLN A 65 -8.67 7.76 6.78
C GLN A 65 -7.30 7.67 6.12
N ARG A 66 -7.01 8.57 5.18
CA ARG A 66 -5.72 8.64 4.48
C ARG A 66 -4.57 9.07 5.39
N THR A 67 -4.84 9.94 6.36
CA THR A 67 -3.85 10.36 7.36
C THR A 67 -3.52 9.24 8.34
N SER A 68 -4.51 8.38 8.63
CA SER A 68 -4.37 7.23 9.52
C SER A 68 -3.92 5.95 8.80
N ALA A 69 -3.73 6.01 7.49
CA ALA A 69 -3.36 4.85 6.69
C ALA A 69 -1.89 4.49 6.87
N GLU A 70 -1.61 3.19 6.91
CA GLU A 70 -0.25 2.66 7.05
C GLU A 70 0.27 2.25 5.68
N ILE A 71 1.42 2.77 5.28
CA ILE A 71 2.08 2.40 4.02
C ILE A 71 3.25 1.48 4.32
N SER A 72 3.31 0.34 3.63
CA SER A 72 4.44 -0.57 3.65
C SER A 72 5.04 -0.68 2.25
N GLU A 73 6.36 -0.61 2.14
CA GLU A 73 7.08 -0.93 0.91
C GLU A 73 7.40 -2.43 0.88
N VAL A 74 7.18 -3.05 -0.26
CA VAL A 74 7.65 -4.41 -0.57
C VAL A 74 9.11 -4.33 -0.98
N ILE A 75 9.98 -5.01 -0.24
CA ILE A 75 11.43 -5.12 -0.53
C ILE A 75 11.82 -6.54 -0.94
#